data_AF-B0CQ04-F1
#
_entry.id   AF-B0CQ04-F1
#
_cell.length_a   1.000
_cell.length_b   1.000
_cell.length_c   1.000
_cell.angle_alpha   90.00
_cell.angle_beta   90.00
_cell.angle_gamma   90.00
#
_symmetry.space_group_name_H-M   'P 1'
#
loop_
_entity.id
_entity.type
_entity.pdbx_description
1 polymer ?
#
loop_
_entity_poly.entity_id
_entity_poly.type
_entity_poly.pdbx_seq_one_letter_code
_entity_poly.pdbx_strand_id
1 'polypeptide(L)'
;MEGPIFTVAIQHWYKWRSNIARAVLFSINAHMENFSEDVDARAAHAKWMKGDTDTIPFTWKHHPMSAEEPQVFKGLFMSYFVLVGLATHFNMTSSVCAELEVDSEPCGALVIATVGAEHAFKFWGTGVSTAGVLDRKEEAKFSEDNWGVSTVEYIKSINKLTPRQWKKIKDAAIELMEKPKLSVSLTQGANASPLNARGSLFEEDSEGEE
;
A
#
# COMPACT_ATOMS: atom_id res chain seq x y z
N MET A 1 20.60 4.74 -25.49
CA MET A 1 20.41 6.04 -24.78
C MET A 1 21.05 5.87 -23.42
N GLU A 2 22.37 6.07 -23.31
CA GLU A 2 23.18 5.69 -22.13
C GLU A 2 24.18 6.81 -21.80
N GLY A 3 23.67 7.96 -21.37
CA GLY A 3 24.49 9.09 -20.92
C GLY A 3 24.57 9.20 -19.40
N PRO A 4 25.53 9.95 -18.84
CA PRO A 4 25.62 10.22 -17.39
C PRO A 4 24.31 10.78 -16.80
N ILE A 5 23.62 11.66 -17.55
CA ILE A 5 22.32 12.24 -17.15
C ILE A 5 21.25 11.15 -17.02
N PHE A 6 21.19 10.23 -17.99
CA PHE A 6 20.26 9.10 -17.95
C PHE A 6 20.54 8.20 -16.74
N THR A 7 21.80 7.92 -16.44
CA THR A 7 22.20 7.09 -15.29
C THR A 7 21.77 7.72 -13.96
N VAL A 8 22.00 9.04 -13.79
CA VAL A 8 21.59 9.77 -12.60
C VAL A 8 20.06 9.79 -12.47
N ALA A 9 19.33 10.05 -13.55
CA ALA A 9 17.87 10.04 -13.54
C ALA A 9 17.30 8.67 -13.12
N ILE A 10 17.84 7.59 -13.68
CA ILE A 10 17.47 6.22 -13.32
C ILE A 10 17.79 5.90 -11.86
N GLN A 11 18.95 6.33 -11.35
CA GLN A 11 19.31 6.14 -9.94
C GLN A 11 18.34 6.86 -9.00
N HIS A 12 17.98 8.11 -9.32
CA HIS A 12 17.01 8.88 -8.54
C HIS A 12 15.63 8.22 -8.57
N TRP A 13 15.24 7.68 -9.72
CA TRP A 13 13.99 6.93 -9.85
C TRP A 13 13.98 5.65 -9.01
N TYR A 14 15.06 4.86 -9.01
CA TYR A 14 15.16 3.70 -8.12
C TYR A 14 15.12 4.09 -6.64
N LYS A 15 15.82 5.16 -6.26
CA LYS A 15 15.80 5.68 -4.89
C LYS A 15 14.39 6.10 -4.48
N TRP A 16 13.68 6.82 -5.35
CA TRP A 16 12.31 7.24 -5.14
C TRP A 16 11.36 6.06 -4.88
N ARG A 17 11.37 5.06 -5.76
CA ARG A 17 10.56 3.84 -5.58
C ARG A 17 10.92 3.09 -4.30
N SER A 18 12.22 2.94 -4.04
CA SER A 18 12.71 2.22 -2.87
C SER A 18 12.30 2.90 -1.57
N ASN A 19 12.30 4.23 -1.52
CA ASN A 19 11.90 4.97 -0.33
C ASN A 19 10.42 4.80 -0.01
N ILE A 20 9.54 4.89 -1.02
CA ILE A 20 8.10 4.63 -0.85
C ILE A 20 7.89 3.22 -0.30
N ALA A 21 8.42 2.21 -0.99
CA ALA A 21 8.24 0.81 -0.59
C ALA A 21 8.82 0.52 0.81
N ARG A 22 9.95 1.15 1.17
CA ARG A 22 10.54 1.04 2.52
C ARG A 22 9.67 1.65 3.60
N ALA A 23 9.10 2.83 3.36
CA ALA A 23 8.23 3.48 4.32
C ALA A 23 7.01 2.60 4.65
N VAL A 24 6.42 1.99 3.62
CA VAL A 24 5.32 1.03 3.76
C VAL A 24 5.75 -0.24 4.48
N LEU A 25 6.90 -0.82 4.13
CA LEU A 25 7.42 -1.99 4.82
C LEU A 25 7.65 -1.72 6.31
N PHE A 26 8.21 -0.56 6.65
CA PHE A 26 8.44 -0.19 8.05
C PHE A 26 7.13 0.00 8.84
N SER A 27 6.11 0.62 8.24
CA SER A 27 4.82 0.79 8.91
C SER A 27 4.12 -0.55 9.15
N ILE A 28 4.21 -1.49 8.22
CA ILE A 28 3.64 -2.83 8.38
C ILE A 28 4.44 -3.66 9.37
N ASN A 29 5.78 -3.63 9.35
CA ASN A 29 6.58 -4.32 10.36
C ASN A 29 6.22 -3.85 11.78
N ALA A 30 6.15 -2.54 11.98
CA ALA A 30 5.73 -1.98 13.27
C ALA A 30 4.30 -2.38 13.65
N HIS A 31 3.37 -2.42 12.70
CA HIS A 31 2.02 -2.91 12.94
C HIS A 31 2.00 -4.37 13.38
N MET A 32 2.67 -5.25 12.62
CA MET A 32 2.68 -6.68 12.87
C MET A 32 3.39 -7.05 14.18
N GLU A 33 4.46 -6.33 14.55
CA GLU A 33 5.17 -6.51 15.82
C GLU A 33 4.30 -6.13 17.02
N ASN A 34 3.43 -5.12 16.89
CA ASN A 34 2.53 -4.69 17.96
C ASN A 34 1.16 -5.41 17.96
N PHE A 35 0.83 -6.11 16.88
CA PHE A 35 -0.47 -6.76 16.70
C PHE A 35 -0.70 -7.90 17.70
N SER A 36 0.27 -8.80 17.84
CA SER A 36 0.20 -9.94 18.75
C SER A 36 1.57 -10.55 19.00
N GLU A 37 1.81 -11.06 20.20
CA GLU A 37 2.99 -11.87 20.50
C GLU A 37 2.89 -13.27 19.89
N ASP A 38 1.65 -13.76 19.63
CA ASP A 38 1.39 -15.04 19.01
C ASP A 38 1.75 -15.01 17.51
N VAL A 39 2.63 -15.94 17.12
CA VAL A 39 3.10 -16.12 15.74
C VAL A 39 1.95 -16.53 14.83
N ASP A 40 1.08 -17.45 15.27
CA ASP A 40 -0.01 -17.95 14.44
C ASP A 40 -1.08 -16.86 14.24
N ALA A 41 -1.34 -16.06 15.28
CA ALA A 41 -2.18 -14.88 15.19
C ALA A 41 -1.66 -13.86 14.16
N ARG A 42 -0.35 -13.56 14.18
CA ARG A 42 0.27 -12.67 13.19
C ARG A 42 0.21 -13.25 11.78
N ALA A 43 0.44 -14.56 11.62
CA ALA A 43 0.37 -15.22 10.32
C ALA A 43 -1.04 -15.13 9.72
N ALA A 44 -2.06 -15.39 10.55
CA ALA A 44 -3.46 -15.29 10.15
C ALA A 44 -3.83 -13.85 9.77
N HIS A 45 -3.44 -12.86 10.58
CA HIS A 45 -3.69 -11.45 10.32
C HIS A 45 -3.00 -10.96 9.05
N ALA A 46 -1.73 -11.34 8.83
CA ALA A 46 -1.00 -10.96 7.63
C ALA A 46 -1.65 -11.53 6.36
N LYS A 47 -2.13 -12.78 6.40
CA LYS A 47 -2.87 -13.40 5.30
C LYS A 47 -4.20 -12.69 5.04
N TRP A 48 -4.95 -12.36 6.09
CA TRP A 48 -6.19 -11.59 5.98
C TRP A 48 -5.95 -10.20 5.40
N MET A 49 -5.00 -9.46 5.96
CA MET A 49 -4.69 -8.09 5.55
C MET A 49 -4.20 -7.99 4.13
N LYS A 50 -3.25 -8.87 3.72
CA LYS A 50 -2.83 -9.02 2.32
C LYS A 50 -4.05 -9.17 1.40
N GLY A 51 -5.11 -9.74 1.94
CA GLY A 51 -6.31 -10.05 1.23
C GLY A 51 -6.14 -11.32 0.43
N ASP A 52 -7.27 -11.75 -0.06
CA ASP A 52 -7.36 -12.79 -1.06
C ASP A 52 -7.91 -12.19 -2.34
N THR A 53 -8.90 -12.86 -2.86
CA THR A 53 -9.45 -12.69 -4.17
C THR A 53 -10.72 -11.90 -4.17
N ASP A 54 -11.40 -11.73 -3.04
CA ASP A 54 -12.65 -10.97 -2.96
C ASP A 54 -12.45 -9.69 -2.16
N THR A 55 -11.49 -9.70 -1.23
CA THR A 55 -11.22 -8.55 -0.38
C THR A 55 -9.73 -8.33 -0.24
N ILE A 56 -9.33 -7.06 -0.26
CA ILE A 56 -7.95 -6.64 -0.05
C ILE A 56 -7.98 -5.63 1.10
N PRO A 57 -8.11 -6.07 2.37
CA PRO A 57 -8.41 -5.18 3.48
C PRO A 57 -7.42 -4.03 3.63
N PHE A 58 -6.13 -4.30 3.40
CA PHE A 58 -5.11 -3.27 3.51
C PHE A 58 -5.30 -2.11 2.52
N THR A 59 -6.13 -2.20 1.48
CA THR A 59 -6.39 -1.04 0.61
C THR A 59 -7.38 -0.07 1.24
N TRP A 60 -8.16 -0.46 2.23
CA TRP A 60 -9.27 0.35 2.73
C TRP A 60 -8.94 1.06 4.05
N LYS A 61 -9.49 2.26 4.27
CA LYS A 61 -9.39 2.96 5.56
C LYS A 61 -10.16 2.25 6.66
N HIS A 62 -11.39 1.85 6.31
CA HIS A 62 -12.26 1.06 7.18
C HIS A 62 -12.50 -0.27 6.49
N HIS A 63 -12.15 -1.34 7.19
CA HIS A 63 -12.37 -2.71 6.78
C HIS A 63 -12.69 -3.54 8.04
N PRO A 64 -13.44 -4.65 7.89
CA PRO A 64 -13.65 -5.56 9.01
C PRO A 64 -12.32 -6.17 9.47
N MET A 65 -12.23 -6.51 10.76
CA MET A 65 -11.04 -7.13 11.35
C MET A 65 -10.90 -8.61 10.94
N SER A 66 -12.01 -9.24 10.53
CA SER A 66 -12.06 -10.62 10.03
C SER A 66 -13.18 -10.80 9.00
N ALA A 67 -13.16 -11.90 8.27
CA ALA A 67 -14.20 -12.23 7.28
C ALA A 67 -15.61 -12.44 7.90
N GLU A 68 -15.68 -12.63 9.21
CA GLU A 68 -16.89 -12.96 9.96
C GLU A 68 -17.65 -11.71 10.45
N GLU A 69 -17.01 -10.54 10.40
CA GLU A 69 -17.60 -9.28 10.85
C GLU A 69 -18.41 -8.61 9.73
N PRO A 70 -19.70 -8.30 9.97
CA PRO A 70 -20.48 -7.52 9.02
C PRO A 70 -20.09 -6.04 9.15
N GLN A 71 -19.18 -5.55 8.30
CA GLN A 71 -19.09 -4.12 8.02
C GLN A 71 -18.43 -3.73 6.69
N VAL A 72 -18.83 -2.54 6.25
CA VAL A 72 -18.64 -1.91 4.94
C VAL A 72 -17.18 -1.49 4.77
N PHE A 73 -16.57 -1.96 3.68
CA PHE A 73 -15.31 -1.41 3.19
C PHE A 73 -15.52 0.06 2.77
N LYS A 74 -14.78 0.98 3.38
CA LYS A 74 -14.88 2.42 3.09
C LYS A 74 -13.51 3.09 3.04
N GLY A 75 -13.36 4.05 2.12
CA GLY A 75 -12.12 4.78 1.88
C GLY A 75 -11.11 3.91 1.14
N LEU A 76 -11.37 3.63 -0.13
CA LEU A 76 -10.48 2.84 -0.97
C LEU A 76 -9.14 3.58 -1.18
N PHE A 77 -8.04 2.83 -1.08
CA PHE A 77 -6.64 3.29 -1.03
C PHE A 77 -6.28 4.26 0.11
N MET A 78 -7.11 4.34 1.15
CA MET A 78 -6.92 5.25 2.29
C MET A 78 -6.48 4.54 3.58
N SER A 79 -6.00 3.30 3.51
CA SER A 79 -5.39 2.67 4.69
C SER A 79 -4.13 3.42 5.12
N TYR A 80 -3.81 3.33 6.42
CA TYR A 80 -2.59 3.92 6.95
C TYR A 80 -1.33 3.47 6.18
N PHE A 81 -1.25 2.19 5.81
CA PHE A 81 -0.09 1.63 5.12
C PHE A 81 0.11 2.23 3.73
N VAL A 82 -0.98 2.36 2.96
CA VAL A 82 -0.94 2.97 1.63
C VAL A 82 -0.64 4.46 1.72
N LEU A 83 -1.31 5.17 2.65
CA LEU A 83 -1.14 6.61 2.83
C LEU A 83 0.28 6.98 3.30
N VAL A 84 0.95 6.17 4.12
CA VAL A 84 2.37 6.41 4.49
C VAL A 84 3.29 6.40 3.26
N GLY A 85 3.05 5.49 2.32
CA GLY A 85 3.79 5.46 1.05
C GLY A 85 3.54 6.71 0.21
N LEU A 86 2.28 7.14 0.12
CA LEU A 86 1.92 8.36 -0.62
C LEU A 86 2.44 9.64 0.05
N ALA A 87 2.36 9.73 1.37
CA ALA A 87 2.95 10.82 2.16
C ALA A 87 4.47 10.90 1.96
N THR A 88 5.14 9.75 1.84
CA THR A 88 6.57 9.69 1.52
C THR A 88 6.86 10.28 0.14
N HIS A 89 6.00 10.02 -0.86
CA HIS A 89 6.10 10.64 -2.17
C HIS A 89 6.00 12.17 -2.06
N PHE A 90 4.95 12.69 -1.42
CA PHE A 90 4.77 14.14 -1.26
C PHE A 90 5.92 14.81 -0.52
N ASN A 91 6.44 14.19 0.54
CA ASN A 91 7.60 14.72 1.24
C ASN A 91 8.83 14.81 0.33
N MET A 92 9.07 13.80 -0.52
CA MET A 92 10.20 13.78 -1.45
C MET A 92 10.06 14.76 -2.62
N THR A 93 8.83 15.12 -3.01
CA THR A 93 8.54 16.03 -4.11
C THR A 93 8.16 17.44 -3.66
N SER A 94 8.08 17.69 -2.34
CA SER A 94 7.70 18.98 -1.76
C SER A 94 8.61 20.15 -2.17
N SER A 95 9.85 19.87 -2.59
CA SER A 95 10.83 20.87 -3.03
C SER A 95 10.89 21.03 -4.55
N VAL A 96 9.99 20.39 -5.32
CA VAL A 96 9.93 20.57 -6.78
C VAL A 96 9.43 21.97 -7.08
N CYS A 97 10.09 22.64 -8.03
CA CYS A 97 9.69 23.98 -8.46
C CYS A 97 8.34 23.93 -9.17
N ALA A 98 7.48 24.94 -8.96
CA ALA A 98 6.12 24.96 -9.52
C ALA A 98 6.08 24.83 -11.05
N GLU A 99 7.12 25.29 -11.75
CA GLU A 99 7.25 25.21 -13.21
C GLU A 99 7.52 23.78 -13.72
N LEU A 100 7.97 22.88 -12.83
CA LEU A 100 8.25 21.48 -13.11
C LEU A 100 7.19 20.56 -12.49
N GLU A 101 6.25 21.12 -11.74
CA GLU A 101 5.15 20.38 -11.16
C GLU A 101 4.16 20.01 -12.27
N VAL A 102 3.80 18.73 -12.31
CA VAL A 102 2.79 18.22 -13.25
C VAL A 102 1.49 18.13 -12.47
N ASP A 103 0.49 18.92 -12.90
CA ASP A 103 -0.88 18.88 -12.36
C ASP A 103 -1.56 17.57 -12.79
N SER A 104 -1.20 16.49 -12.11
CA SER A 104 -1.68 15.14 -12.38
C SER A 104 -1.69 14.32 -11.10
N GLU A 105 -2.57 13.33 -11.04
CA GLU A 105 -2.64 12.46 -9.88
C GLU A 105 -1.41 11.54 -9.80
N PRO A 106 -0.82 11.34 -8.61
CA PRO A 106 0.40 10.56 -8.44
C PRO A 106 0.13 9.05 -8.49
N CYS A 107 -0.50 8.56 -9.57
CA CYS A 107 -0.88 7.16 -9.78
C CYS A 107 0.30 6.21 -9.56
N GLY A 108 1.49 6.58 -10.05
CA GLY A 108 2.72 5.83 -9.86
C GLY A 108 3.13 5.69 -8.40
N ALA A 109 2.96 6.73 -7.59
CA ALA A 109 3.26 6.66 -6.17
C ALA A 109 2.24 5.78 -5.43
N LEU A 110 0.95 5.96 -5.72
CA LEU A 110 -0.13 5.21 -5.09
C LEU A 110 -0.03 3.71 -5.39
N VAL A 111 0.28 3.33 -6.64
CA VAL A 111 0.43 1.92 -7.01
C VAL A 111 1.66 1.29 -6.34
N ILE A 112 2.79 2.01 -6.24
CA ILE A 112 3.98 1.50 -5.53
C ILE A 112 3.69 1.33 -4.04
N ALA A 113 3.00 2.29 -3.42
CA ALA A 113 2.61 2.19 -2.02
C ALA A 113 1.71 0.97 -1.78
N THR A 114 0.72 0.77 -2.66
CA THR A 114 -0.22 -0.34 -2.62
C THR A 114 0.46 -1.69 -2.79
N VAL A 115 1.27 -1.86 -3.84
CA VAL A 115 2.01 -3.11 -4.10
C VAL A 115 3.03 -3.35 -2.99
N GLY A 116 3.68 -2.30 -2.50
CA GLY A 116 4.59 -2.39 -1.36
C GLY A 116 3.91 -2.92 -0.10
N ALA A 117 2.66 -2.52 0.14
CA ALA A 117 1.88 -3.01 1.29
C ALA A 117 1.51 -4.48 1.12
N GLU A 118 1.05 -4.89 -0.06
CA GLU A 118 0.75 -6.28 -0.38
C GLU A 118 1.99 -7.19 -0.15
N HIS A 119 3.14 -6.75 -0.64
CA HIS A 119 4.41 -7.47 -0.48
C HIS A 119 4.86 -7.54 0.97
N ALA A 120 4.75 -6.44 1.70
CA ALA A 120 5.08 -6.43 3.11
C ALA A 120 4.21 -7.42 3.92
N PHE A 121 2.89 -7.46 3.68
CA PHE A 121 2.04 -8.48 4.31
C PHE A 121 2.37 -9.91 3.85
N LYS A 122 2.76 -10.11 2.57
CA LYS A 122 3.27 -11.42 2.10
C LYS A 122 4.48 -11.89 2.91
N PHE A 123 5.41 -11.00 3.28
CA PHE A 123 6.58 -11.37 4.09
C PHE A 123 6.24 -11.81 5.51
N TRP A 124 5.06 -11.45 6.01
CA TRP A 124 4.55 -11.84 7.33
C TRP A 124 3.64 -13.06 7.31
N GLY A 125 3.49 -13.75 6.17
CA GLY A 125 2.58 -14.90 6.03
C GLY A 125 2.87 -16.10 6.93
N THR A 126 4.04 -16.15 7.58
CA THR A 126 4.43 -17.16 8.58
C THR A 126 4.40 -16.63 10.02
N GLY A 127 3.92 -15.40 10.24
CA GLY A 127 3.88 -14.77 11.56
C GLY A 127 5.18 -14.14 12.02
N VAL A 128 6.25 -14.29 11.24
CA VAL A 128 7.56 -13.65 11.44
C VAL A 128 7.96 -12.99 10.12
N SER A 129 8.47 -11.77 10.17
CA SER A 129 8.93 -11.08 8.96
C SER A 129 10.04 -11.87 8.28
N THR A 130 9.82 -12.23 7.02
CA THR A 130 10.84 -12.85 6.15
C THR A 130 11.54 -11.83 5.25
N ALA A 131 11.27 -10.53 5.44
CA ALA A 131 11.88 -9.47 4.66
C ALA A 131 13.41 -9.46 4.89
N GLY A 132 14.18 -9.59 3.81
CA GLY A 132 15.66 -9.59 3.89
C GLY A 132 16.30 -10.92 4.27
N VAL A 133 15.53 -12.00 4.46
CA VAL A 133 16.08 -13.35 4.62
C VAL A 133 16.70 -13.81 3.29
N LEU A 134 17.96 -14.27 3.34
CA LEU A 134 18.78 -14.61 2.16
C LEU A 134 18.08 -15.59 1.21
N ASP A 135 17.34 -16.57 1.74
CA ASP A 135 16.66 -17.63 0.97
C ASP A 135 15.41 -17.15 0.22
N ARG A 136 14.91 -15.94 0.51
CA ARG A 136 13.77 -15.32 -0.21
C ARG A 136 14.15 -14.12 -1.06
N LYS A 137 15.44 -13.96 -1.38
CA LYS A 137 15.92 -12.89 -2.28
C LYS A 137 15.18 -12.88 -3.60
N GLU A 138 14.86 -14.05 -4.16
CA GLU A 138 14.14 -14.15 -5.44
C GLU A 138 12.71 -13.60 -5.35
N GLU A 139 11.99 -13.83 -4.25
CA GLU A 139 10.64 -13.28 -4.02
C GLU A 139 10.65 -11.77 -3.74
N ALA A 140 11.77 -11.25 -3.23
CA ALA A 140 11.98 -9.83 -2.97
C ALA A 140 12.50 -9.05 -4.19
N LYS A 141 12.87 -9.73 -5.29
CA LYS A 141 13.32 -9.06 -6.52
C LYS A 141 12.16 -8.33 -7.18
N PHE A 142 12.47 -7.12 -7.67
CA PHE A 142 11.59 -6.35 -8.53
C PHE A 142 11.55 -6.98 -9.93
N SER A 143 10.74 -8.02 -10.10
CA SER A 143 10.48 -8.69 -11.38
C SER A 143 9.03 -8.51 -11.79
N GLU A 144 8.73 -8.69 -13.08
CA GLU A 144 7.37 -8.70 -13.60
C GLU A 144 6.51 -9.78 -12.90
N ASP A 145 7.08 -10.96 -12.66
CA ASP A 145 6.39 -12.06 -11.99
C ASP A 145 6.02 -11.74 -10.52
N ASN A 146 6.85 -10.94 -9.83
CA ASN A 146 6.63 -10.61 -8.43
C ASN A 146 5.82 -9.32 -8.23
N TRP A 147 6.03 -8.32 -9.09
CA TRP A 147 5.48 -6.96 -8.92
C TRP A 147 4.57 -6.55 -10.08
N GLY A 148 4.88 -7.00 -11.29
CA GLY A 148 4.21 -6.58 -12.53
C GLY A 148 2.73 -6.92 -12.53
N VAL A 149 2.36 -8.15 -12.17
CA VAL A 149 0.95 -8.58 -12.15
C VAL A 149 0.12 -7.71 -11.19
N SER A 150 0.53 -7.58 -9.92
CA SER A 150 -0.18 -6.72 -8.95
C SER A 150 -0.19 -5.26 -9.38
N THR A 151 0.92 -4.75 -9.91
CA THR A 151 1.03 -3.35 -10.37
C THR A 151 0.02 -3.06 -11.47
N VAL A 152 -0.06 -3.93 -12.49
CA VAL A 152 -1.00 -3.76 -13.61
C VAL A 152 -2.44 -3.81 -13.13
N GLU A 153 -2.77 -4.71 -12.21
CA GLU A 153 -4.14 -4.80 -11.70
C GLU A 153 -4.53 -3.60 -10.83
N TYR A 154 -3.68 -3.19 -9.88
CA TYR A 154 -3.97 -2.01 -9.07
C TYR A 154 -4.02 -0.73 -9.90
N ILE A 155 -3.21 -0.59 -10.96
CA ILE A 155 -3.30 0.58 -11.84
C ILE A 155 -4.67 0.69 -12.52
N LYS A 156 -5.31 -0.44 -12.86
CA LYS A 156 -6.66 -0.43 -13.44
C LYS A 156 -7.68 0.10 -12.44
N SER A 157 -7.58 -0.26 -11.17
CA SER A 157 -8.47 0.28 -10.13
C SER A 157 -8.17 1.74 -9.78
N ILE A 158 -6.90 2.11 -9.70
CA ILE A 158 -6.48 3.51 -9.45
C ILE A 158 -6.96 4.43 -10.57
N ASN A 159 -6.92 3.99 -11.83
CA ASN A 159 -7.41 4.76 -12.97
C ASN A 159 -8.93 4.97 -12.98
N LYS A 160 -9.69 4.24 -12.15
CA LYS A 160 -11.15 4.41 -12.00
C LYS A 160 -11.52 5.38 -10.88
N LEU A 161 -10.54 5.85 -10.09
CA LEU A 161 -10.80 6.78 -8.99
C LEU A 161 -11.32 8.12 -9.52
N THR A 162 -12.37 8.62 -8.89
CA THR A 162 -12.95 9.93 -9.22
C THR A 162 -12.06 11.06 -8.69
N PRO A 163 -12.16 12.29 -9.23
CA PRO A 163 -11.46 13.45 -8.67
C PRO A 163 -11.75 13.67 -7.18
N ARG A 164 -12.97 13.34 -6.73
CA ARG A 164 -13.38 13.46 -5.32
C ARG A 164 -12.67 12.43 -4.44
N GLN A 165 -12.54 11.19 -4.91
CA GLN A 165 -11.77 10.15 -4.22
C GLN A 165 -10.28 10.51 -4.16
N TRP A 166 -9.71 10.99 -5.27
CA TRP A 166 -8.34 11.48 -5.31
C TRP A 166 -8.09 12.60 -4.31
N LYS A 167 -8.99 13.58 -4.24
CA LYS A 167 -8.93 14.65 -3.22
C LYS A 167 -8.87 14.07 -1.81
N LYS A 168 -9.77 13.15 -1.45
CA LYS A 168 -9.78 12.51 -0.11
C LYS A 168 -8.48 11.75 0.18
N ILE A 169 -7.95 11.02 -0.79
CA ILE A 169 -6.69 10.27 -0.64
C ILE A 169 -5.51 11.23 -0.42
N LYS A 170 -5.42 12.31 -1.22
CA LYS A 170 -4.37 13.32 -1.11
C LYS A 170 -4.43 14.04 0.24
N ASP A 171 -5.61 14.54 0.61
CA ASP A 171 -5.82 15.25 1.87
C ASP A 171 -5.41 14.37 3.07
N ALA A 172 -5.80 13.09 3.07
CA ALA A 172 -5.44 12.16 4.14
C ALA A 172 -3.92 11.86 4.19
N ALA A 173 -3.24 11.78 3.04
CA ALA A 173 -1.79 11.59 3.01
C ALA A 173 -1.02 12.83 3.46
N ILE A 174 -1.50 14.03 3.12
CA ILE A 174 -0.92 15.31 3.58
C ILE A 174 -1.11 15.43 5.10
N GLU A 175 -2.28 15.11 5.63
CA GLU A 175 -2.55 15.12 7.07
C GLU A 175 -1.59 14.20 7.86
N LEU A 176 -1.20 13.06 7.29
CA LEU A 176 -0.20 12.17 7.89
C LEU A 176 1.22 12.76 7.91
N MET A 177 1.54 13.69 7.01
CA MET A 177 2.82 14.42 7.07
C MET A 177 2.85 15.41 8.24
N GLU A 178 1.68 15.91 8.64
CA GLU A 178 1.54 16.94 9.69
C GLU A 178 1.42 16.33 11.10
N LYS A 179 1.00 15.06 11.24
CA LYS A 179 0.76 14.40 12.54
C LYS A 179 1.83 13.36 12.90
N PRO A 180 2.49 13.43 14.08
CA PRO A 180 3.36 12.37 14.57
C PRO A 180 2.54 11.17 15.11
N LYS A 181 2.64 10.03 14.41
CA LYS A 181 2.29 8.62 14.74
C LYS A 181 1.26 8.33 15.86
N LEU A 182 0.17 7.62 15.49
CA LEU A 182 -0.68 6.88 16.44
C LEU A 182 -0.74 5.38 16.10
N SER A 183 -0.62 4.57 17.16
CA SER A 183 -0.71 3.12 17.24
C SER A 183 -2.12 2.61 16.92
N VAL A 184 -2.23 1.57 16.10
CA VAL A 184 -3.50 0.88 15.83
C VAL A 184 -3.47 -0.53 16.41
N SER A 185 -4.45 -0.82 17.26
CA SER A 185 -4.73 -2.13 17.85
C SER A 185 -5.73 -2.87 16.96
N LEU A 186 -5.49 -4.16 16.66
CA LEU A 186 -6.36 -5.02 15.83
C LEU A 186 -6.35 -6.48 16.38
N THR A 187 -7.48 -7.18 16.27
CA THR A 187 -7.71 -8.60 16.68
C THR A 187 -8.23 -9.47 15.50
N GLN A 188 -8.21 -10.81 15.65
CA GLN A 188 -8.08 -11.88 14.61
C GLN A 188 -9.34 -12.38 13.87
N GLY A 189 -9.14 -13.06 12.71
CA GLY A 189 -9.95 -14.21 12.22
C GLY A 189 -9.90 -14.46 10.69
N ALA A 190 -9.69 -15.71 10.22
CA ALA A 190 -9.31 -16.07 8.84
C ALA A 190 -10.14 -17.22 8.21
N ASN A 191 -10.23 -17.30 6.86
CA ASN A 191 -10.08 -18.50 5.97
C ASN A 191 -10.46 -18.19 4.48
N ALA A 192 -10.02 -19.03 3.52
CA ALA A 192 -9.59 -18.64 2.16
C ALA A 192 -10.29 -19.29 0.91
N SER A 193 -10.05 -18.66 -0.27
CA SER A 193 -10.09 -19.15 -1.70
C SER A 193 -11.37 -18.88 -2.53
N PRO A 194 -11.35 -18.86 -3.89
CA PRO A 194 -10.46 -18.18 -4.86
C PRO A 194 -11.18 -17.46 -6.07
N LEU A 195 -10.79 -16.22 -6.47
CA LEU A 195 -10.70 -15.57 -7.84
C LEU A 195 -10.39 -14.02 -7.83
N ASN A 196 -9.23 -13.55 -8.34
CA ASN A 196 -8.51 -12.25 -8.13
C ASN A 196 -9.26 -10.86 -8.17
N ALA A 197 -9.31 -10.16 -7.02
CA ALA A 197 -9.96 -8.83 -6.78
C ALA A 197 -9.21 -7.58 -7.26
N ARG A 198 -7.89 -7.63 -7.51
CA ARG A 198 -7.03 -6.42 -7.60
C ARG A 198 -7.49 -5.40 -8.65
N GLY A 199 -7.93 -5.86 -9.82
CA GLY A 199 -8.40 -5.00 -10.93
C GLY A 199 -9.87 -4.59 -10.86
N SER A 200 -10.57 -5.11 -9.85
CA SER A 200 -12.02 -4.95 -9.65
C SER A 200 -12.34 -4.11 -8.41
N LEU A 201 -11.33 -3.61 -7.68
CA LEU A 201 -11.55 -2.69 -6.56
C LEU A 201 -12.23 -1.41 -7.06
N PHE A 202 -13.34 -1.06 -6.42
CA PHE A 202 -14.16 0.10 -6.72
C PHE A 202 -14.92 0.52 -5.46
N GLU A 203 -15.07 1.83 -5.25
CA GLU A 203 -15.94 2.44 -4.24
C GLU A 203 -16.80 3.46 -4.97
N GLU A 204 -18.12 3.47 -4.73
CA GLU A 204 -18.99 4.51 -5.26
C GLU A 204 -18.75 5.84 -4.54
N ASP A 205 -18.90 6.95 -5.25
CA ASP A 205 -18.87 8.26 -4.61
C ASP A 205 -20.05 8.37 -3.64
N SER A 206 -19.77 8.39 -2.33
CA SER A 206 -20.80 8.58 -1.31
C SER A 206 -21.40 9.98 -1.47
N GLU A 207 -22.68 10.10 -1.82
CA GLU A 207 -23.40 11.37 -1.71
C GLU A 207 -23.36 11.85 -0.25
N GLY A 208 -22.97 13.10 -0.01
CA GLY A 208 -22.99 13.71 1.32
C GLY A 208 -21.66 13.71 2.07
N GLU A 209 -21.04 14.88 2.13
CA GLU A 209 -20.63 15.63 3.34
C GLU A 209 -19.73 16.76 2.82
N GLU A 210 -20.36 17.91 2.62
CA GLU A 210 -19.72 19.24 2.47
C GLU A 210 -19.18 19.72 3.81
#